data_AF-A0A2J7Z1Z9-F1
#
_entry.id   AF-A0A2J7Z1Z9-F1
#
_cell.length_a   1.000
_cell.length_b   1.000
_cell.length_c   1.000
_cell.angle_alpha   90.00
_cell.angle_beta   90.00
_cell.angle_gamma   90.00
#
_symmetry.space_group_name_H-M   'P 1'
#
loop_
_entity.id
_entity.type
_entity.pdbx_description
1 polymer ?
#
loop_
_entity_poly.entity_id
_entity_poly.type
_entity_poly.pdbx_seq_one_letter_code
_entity_poly.pdbx_strand_id
1 'polypeptide(L)'
;MLVSGPGGSAVADVPDPTDSTAVVNVSVGADRDTATTITPLAGVTFGLFSAQPTEYEPFDGYTTGTPLYTCVSDADGDCSVEVPVGAGGITPGTRLWVAPVAGPSGWYANPVFQTAPLTGAAGRVQTRHVFQTPPLYAGQTYRSGSGGFMSDPGTQTTPPSTISQYTTRVASGGVWPLSRVNEVSISRRPVPPDSAYLRTPRSASSGLATVPA
;
A
#
# COMPACT_ATOMS: atom_id res chain seq x y z
N MET A 1 -24.75 26.12 26.38
CA MET A 1 -23.99 26.23 25.13
C MET A 1 -22.57 25.77 25.45
N LEU A 2 -22.27 24.49 25.25
CA LEU A 2 -20.95 23.92 25.52
C LEU A 2 -20.16 23.94 24.21
N VAL A 3 -19.00 24.58 24.23
CA VAL A 3 -18.06 24.67 23.11
C VAL A 3 -17.27 23.37 23.08
N SER A 4 -17.42 22.58 22.02
CA SER A 4 -16.55 21.44 21.71
C SER A 4 -15.17 21.99 21.31
N GLY A 5 -14.13 21.65 22.07
CA GLY A 5 -12.74 21.91 21.68
C GLY A 5 -12.29 21.03 20.49
N PRO A 6 -11.18 21.36 19.82
CA PRO A 6 -10.69 20.58 18.69
C PRO A 6 -10.32 19.18 19.19
N GLY A 7 -10.89 18.16 18.54
CA GLY A 7 -10.64 16.76 18.85
C GLY A 7 -9.14 16.47 18.77
N GLY A 8 -8.56 16.05 19.90
CA GLY A 8 -7.27 15.37 19.86
C GLY A 8 -7.40 14.14 18.97
N SER A 9 -6.36 13.82 18.20
CA SER A 9 -6.27 12.57 17.45
C SER A 9 -6.72 11.42 18.34
N ALA A 10 -7.71 10.67 17.88
CA ALA A 10 -8.12 9.44 18.56
C ALA A 10 -6.89 8.57 18.79
N VAL A 11 -6.81 7.96 19.96
CA VAL A 11 -5.74 7.00 20.25
C VAL A 11 -5.96 5.80 19.35
N ALA A 12 -4.96 5.48 18.55
CA ALA A 12 -5.01 4.35 17.63
C ALA A 12 -5.48 3.06 18.32
N ASP A 13 -6.56 2.45 17.82
CA ASP A 13 -7.10 1.17 18.30
C ASP A 13 -6.26 0.00 17.77
N VAL A 14 -5.05 -0.12 18.31
CA VAL A 14 -4.09 -1.15 17.94
C VAL A 14 -4.17 -2.28 18.97
N PRO A 15 -4.49 -3.52 18.56
CA PRO A 15 -4.50 -4.66 19.47
C PRO A 15 -3.15 -4.86 20.16
N ASP A 16 -3.19 -5.34 21.40
CA ASP A 16 -2.00 -5.76 22.11
C ASP A 16 -1.53 -7.13 21.58
N PRO A 17 -0.23 -7.30 21.27
CA PRO A 17 0.31 -8.57 20.81
C PRO A 17 0.31 -9.59 21.95
N THR A 18 0.07 -10.86 21.60
CA THR A 18 0.23 -11.97 22.55
C THR A 18 1.66 -12.50 22.52
N ASP A 19 1.97 -13.49 23.36
CA ASP A 19 3.25 -14.22 23.34
C ASP A 19 3.49 -15.04 22.06
N SER A 20 2.48 -15.14 21.20
CA SER A 20 2.48 -15.92 19.95
C SER A 20 2.07 -15.08 18.74
N THR A 21 1.82 -13.79 18.89
CA THR A 21 1.51 -12.88 17.79
C THR A 21 2.39 -11.63 17.80
N ALA A 22 2.65 -11.10 16.61
CA ALA A 22 3.15 -9.75 16.40
C ALA A 22 2.01 -8.90 15.85
N VAL A 23 1.95 -7.62 16.18
CA VAL A 23 0.97 -6.69 15.59
C VAL A 23 1.68 -5.75 14.64
N VAL A 24 1.25 -5.72 13.38
CA VAL A 24 1.70 -4.73 12.39
C VAL A 24 0.58 -3.73 12.21
N ASN A 25 0.85 -2.46 12.51
CA ASN A 25 -0.10 -1.37 12.35
C ASN A 25 0.41 -0.39 11.28
N VAL A 26 -0.50 -0.03 10.38
CA VAL A 26 -0.28 0.95 9.31
C VAL A 26 -1.30 2.06 9.50
N SER A 27 -0.82 3.27 9.73
CA SER A 27 -1.66 4.47 9.73
C SER A 27 -1.96 4.91 8.30
N VAL A 28 -3.23 5.16 8.02
CA VAL A 28 -3.76 5.44 6.70
C VAL A 28 -4.43 6.80 6.67
N GLY A 29 -4.04 7.59 5.68
CA GLY A 29 -4.39 9.00 5.59
C GLY A 29 -5.21 9.33 4.35
N ALA A 30 -6.17 10.23 4.54
CA ALA A 30 -6.98 10.90 3.54
C ALA A 30 -6.34 12.24 3.14
N ASP A 31 -7.16 13.27 2.95
CA ASP A 31 -6.73 14.60 2.58
C ASP A 31 -6.00 15.28 3.75
N ARG A 32 -5.06 16.17 3.43
CA ARG A 32 -4.50 17.08 4.43
C ARG A 32 -5.55 18.10 4.85
N ASP A 33 -5.86 18.17 6.14
CA ASP A 33 -6.73 19.22 6.68
C ASP A 33 -5.95 20.50 7.03
N THR A 34 -4.65 20.37 7.29
CA THR A 34 -3.75 21.45 7.68
C THR A 34 -2.36 21.26 7.08
N ALA A 35 -1.45 22.19 7.36
CA ALA A 35 -0.07 22.11 6.88
C ALA A 35 0.68 20.86 7.40
N THR A 36 0.29 20.33 8.55
CA THR A 36 1.02 19.27 9.27
C THR A 36 0.19 18.03 9.54
N THR A 37 -1.12 18.06 9.33
CA THR A 37 -2.02 16.97 9.71
C THR A 37 -2.67 16.37 8.47
N ILE A 38 -2.76 15.03 8.48
CA ILE A 38 -3.47 14.22 7.49
C ILE A 38 -4.65 13.61 8.21
N THR A 39 -5.85 13.75 7.65
CA THR A 39 -7.05 13.16 8.24
C THR A 39 -7.01 11.64 8.13
N PRO A 40 -7.54 10.89 9.11
CA PRO A 40 -7.60 9.43 9.02
C PRO A 40 -8.53 8.97 7.90
N LEU A 41 -8.26 7.79 7.33
CA LEU A 41 -9.10 7.20 6.29
C LEU A 41 -9.51 5.77 6.63
N ALA A 42 -10.81 5.55 6.80
CA ALA A 42 -11.41 4.23 6.97
C ALA A 42 -11.65 3.50 5.65
N GLY A 43 -11.67 2.17 5.71
CA GLY A 43 -12.11 1.30 4.61
C GLY A 43 -11.02 0.97 3.59
N VAL A 44 -9.75 1.25 3.88
CA VAL A 44 -8.64 0.88 3.00
C VAL A 44 -8.17 -0.53 3.34
N THR A 45 -8.09 -1.39 2.34
CA THR A 45 -7.61 -2.76 2.51
C THR A 45 -6.12 -2.83 2.25
N PHE A 46 -5.36 -3.34 3.22
CA PHE A 46 -3.94 -3.66 3.08
C PHE A 46 -3.70 -5.16 3.14
N GLY A 47 -2.60 -5.60 2.53
CA GLY A 47 -2.10 -6.96 2.57
C GLY A 47 -0.66 -7.04 3.06
N LEU A 48 -0.34 -8.10 3.79
CA LEU A 48 1.02 -8.52 4.13
C LEU A 48 1.42 -9.70 3.25
N PHE A 49 2.51 -9.57 2.52
CA PHE A 49 2.97 -10.54 1.53
C PHE A 49 4.33 -11.13 1.92
N SER A 50 4.54 -12.40 1.63
CA SER A 50 5.85 -13.07 1.83
C SER A 50 6.91 -12.62 0.83
N ALA A 51 6.48 -12.15 -0.35
CA ALA A 51 7.34 -11.61 -1.40
C ALA A 51 6.81 -10.23 -1.82
N GLN A 52 7.69 -9.40 -2.37
CA GLN A 52 7.31 -8.07 -2.83
C GLN A 52 6.32 -8.21 -4.01
N PRO A 53 5.08 -7.68 -3.91
CA PRO A 53 4.16 -7.68 -5.02
C PRO A 53 4.65 -6.75 -6.14
N THR A 54 4.44 -7.14 -7.40
CA THR A 54 5.05 -6.49 -8.57
C THR A 54 4.05 -5.85 -9.52
N GLU A 55 2.86 -6.41 -9.63
CA GLU A 55 1.77 -5.92 -10.48
C GLU A 55 0.66 -5.30 -9.64
N TYR A 56 0.09 -4.23 -10.17
CA TYR A 56 -0.94 -3.41 -9.55
C TYR A 56 -1.84 -2.87 -10.65
N GLU A 57 -3.10 -2.61 -10.31
CA GLU A 57 -3.97 -1.84 -11.18
C GLU A 57 -3.70 -0.35 -10.95
N PRO A 58 -3.62 0.51 -11.99
CA PRO A 58 -3.19 1.90 -11.84
C PRO A 58 -4.03 2.77 -10.89
N PHE A 59 -5.25 2.33 -10.57
CA PHE A 59 -6.22 3.04 -9.74
C PHE A 59 -6.53 2.29 -8.44
N ASP A 60 -6.34 0.98 -8.45
CA ASP A 60 -6.61 0.12 -7.31
C ASP A 60 -5.28 -0.32 -6.68
N GLY A 61 -5.33 -1.31 -5.79
CA GLY A 61 -4.13 -1.81 -5.15
C GLY A 61 -3.37 -2.82 -6.00
N TYR A 62 -2.46 -3.52 -5.33
CA TYR A 62 -1.69 -4.61 -5.89
C TYR A 62 -2.58 -5.82 -6.18
N THR A 63 -2.41 -6.42 -7.36
CA THR A 63 -3.22 -7.54 -7.86
C THR A 63 -2.46 -8.86 -7.93
N THR A 64 -1.14 -8.83 -7.69
CA THR A 64 -0.30 -10.03 -7.67
C THR A 64 0.17 -10.36 -6.27
N GLY A 65 0.33 -11.66 -6.03
CA GLY A 65 0.61 -12.21 -4.72
C GLY A 65 -0.69 -12.37 -3.92
N THR A 66 -0.81 -13.50 -3.23
CA THR A 66 -1.86 -13.67 -2.23
C THR A 66 -1.35 -13.10 -0.91
N PRO A 67 -2.01 -12.11 -0.30
CA PRO A 67 -1.66 -11.68 1.04
C PRO A 67 -1.74 -12.87 2.00
N LEU A 68 -0.74 -13.01 2.86
CA LEU A 68 -0.80 -13.94 3.98
C LEU A 68 -1.82 -13.46 5.02
N TYR A 69 -1.90 -12.14 5.19
CA TYR A 69 -2.78 -11.48 6.14
C TYR A 69 -3.29 -10.18 5.52
N THR A 70 -4.48 -9.75 5.93
CA THR A 70 -5.10 -8.50 5.47
C THR A 70 -5.72 -7.74 6.63
N CYS A 71 -5.78 -6.42 6.53
CA CYS A 71 -6.58 -5.57 7.41
C CYS A 71 -7.39 -4.57 6.56
N VAL A 72 -8.42 -4.01 7.18
CA VAL A 72 -9.15 -2.85 6.68
C VAL A 72 -8.98 -1.73 7.69
N SER A 73 -8.62 -0.53 7.23
CA SER A 73 -8.46 0.61 8.13
C SER A 73 -9.78 1.02 8.79
N ASP A 74 -9.73 1.34 10.08
CA ASP A 74 -10.88 1.79 10.85
C ASP A 74 -11.13 3.31 10.74
N ALA A 75 -12.05 3.83 11.56
CA ALA A 75 -12.41 5.24 11.60
C ALA A 75 -11.23 6.17 11.92
N ASP A 76 -10.23 5.66 12.65
CA ASP A 76 -9.03 6.38 13.07
C ASP A 76 -7.88 6.19 12.07
N GLY A 77 -8.14 5.48 10.96
CA GLY A 77 -7.19 5.24 9.90
C GLY A 77 -6.19 4.14 10.25
N ASP A 78 -6.47 3.32 11.25
CA ASP A 78 -5.58 2.26 11.69
C ASP A 78 -5.90 0.94 11.00
N CYS A 79 -4.90 0.40 10.30
CA CYS A 79 -4.96 -0.93 9.72
C CYS A 79 -4.01 -1.83 10.50
N SER A 80 -4.57 -2.57 11.46
CA SER A 80 -3.81 -3.45 12.36
C SER A 80 -3.98 -4.92 11.97
N VAL A 81 -2.86 -5.64 11.89
CA VAL A 81 -2.82 -7.07 11.57
C VAL A 81 -2.11 -7.82 12.68
N GLU A 82 -2.80 -8.78 13.27
CA GLU A 82 -2.18 -9.80 14.12
C GLU A 82 -1.55 -10.88 13.25
N VAL A 83 -0.23 -11.01 13.36
CA VAL A 83 0.57 -11.97 12.62
C VAL A 83 1.01 -13.06 13.60
N PRO A 84 0.53 -14.31 13.46
CA PRO A 84 1.04 -15.42 14.24
C PRO A 84 2.54 -15.62 14.02
N VAL A 85 3.31 -15.76 15.09
CA VAL A 85 4.76 -15.98 15.08
C VAL A 85 5.10 -17.27 15.82
N GLY A 86 5.85 -18.16 15.18
CA GLY A 86 6.20 -19.47 15.72
C GLY A 86 5.31 -20.58 15.16
N ALA A 87 4.78 -21.45 16.01
CA ALA A 87 4.05 -22.63 15.57
C ALA A 87 2.78 -22.25 14.78
N GLY A 88 2.71 -22.66 13.51
CA GLY A 88 1.59 -22.33 12.62
C GLY A 88 1.59 -20.90 12.06
N GLY A 89 2.63 -20.12 12.37
CA GLY A 89 2.81 -18.75 11.90
C GLY A 89 4.08 -18.56 11.09
N ILE A 90 4.51 -17.30 10.98
CA ILE A 90 5.82 -16.98 10.40
C ILE A 90 6.95 -17.35 11.37
N THR A 91 8.12 -17.66 10.82
CA THR A 91 9.34 -17.83 11.63
C THR A 91 9.71 -16.50 12.29
N PRO A 92 10.09 -16.48 13.59
CA PRO A 92 10.59 -15.26 14.24
C PRO A 92 11.71 -14.59 13.45
N GLY A 93 11.66 -13.27 13.32
CA GLY A 93 12.59 -12.46 12.51
C GLY A 93 12.23 -12.37 11.02
N THR A 94 11.15 -13.03 10.57
CA THR A 94 10.65 -12.87 9.20
C THR A 94 10.21 -11.42 8.98
N ARG A 95 10.49 -10.91 7.78
CA ARG A 95 10.02 -9.62 7.31
C ARG A 95 8.96 -9.85 6.23
N LEU A 96 7.86 -9.11 6.31
CA LEU A 96 6.77 -9.17 5.34
C LEU A 96 6.71 -7.86 4.54
N TRP A 97 6.08 -7.90 3.37
CA TRP A 97 5.84 -6.72 2.55
C TRP A 97 4.43 -6.22 2.77
N VAL A 98 4.28 -4.94 3.04
CA VAL A 98 3.00 -4.25 3.22
C VAL A 98 2.69 -3.49 1.93
N ALA A 99 1.50 -3.75 1.39
CA ALA A 99 1.01 -3.06 0.19
C ALA A 99 -0.52 -2.90 0.24
N PRO A 100 -1.07 -1.84 -0.39
CA PRO A 100 -2.50 -1.61 -0.44
C PRO A 100 -3.09 -2.55 -1.49
N VAL A 101 -4.23 -3.14 -1.17
CA VAL A 101 -4.97 -4.06 -2.04
C VAL A 101 -6.18 -3.35 -2.66
N ALA A 102 -6.84 -2.48 -1.89
CA ALA A 102 -7.96 -1.68 -2.39
C ALA A 102 -8.15 -0.42 -1.54
N GLY A 103 -8.60 0.66 -2.19
CA GLY A 103 -9.14 1.84 -1.50
C GLY A 103 -10.66 1.75 -1.32
N PRO A 104 -11.24 2.49 -0.37
CA PRO A 104 -12.68 2.64 -0.27
C PRO A 104 -13.23 3.38 -1.50
N SER A 105 -14.55 3.31 -1.71
CA SER A 105 -15.20 3.98 -2.85
C SER A 105 -14.85 5.48 -2.90
N GLY A 106 -14.45 5.95 -4.09
CA GLY A 106 -14.04 7.33 -4.32
C GLY A 106 -12.59 7.66 -3.95
N TRP A 107 -11.79 6.65 -3.58
CA TRP A 107 -10.37 6.78 -3.28
C TRP A 107 -9.51 5.87 -4.15
N TYR A 108 -8.35 6.38 -4.53
CA TYR A 108 -7.31 5.63 -5.23
C TYR A 108 -6.28 5.11 -4.22
N ALA A 109 -5.94 3.83 -4.32
CA ALA A 109 -5.01 3.16 -3.39
C ALA A 109 -3.55 3.60 -3.55
N ASN A 110 -3.24 4.29 -4.65
CA ASN A 110 -1.94 4.86 -4.99
C ASN A 110 -0.78 3.86 -4.84
N PRO A 111 -0.78 2.75 -5.61
CA PRO A 111 0.29 1.75 -5.55
C PRO A 111 1.64 2.30 -6.07
N VAL A 112 1.63 3.43 -6.77
CA VAL A 112 2.82 4.12 -7.27
C VAL A 112 2.76 5.63 -7.06
N PHE A 113 3.90 6.21 -6.71
CA PHE A 113 4.11 7.65 -6.70
C PHE A 113 5.14 8.07 -7.74
N GLN A 114 4.93 9.24 -8.33
CA GLN A 114 5.98 9.90 -9.10
C GLN A 114 6.91 10.60 -8.12
N THR A 115 8.14 10.10 -8.03
CA THR A 115 9.21 10.79 -7.30
C THR A 115 10.18 11.41 -8.30
N ALA A 116 10.55 12.66 -8.09
CA ALA A 116 11.52 13.37 -8.91
C ALA A 116 12.64 13.93 -8.04
N PRO A 117 13.83 14.16 -8.60
CA PRO A 117 14.88 14.90 -7.90
C PRO A 117 14.36 16.30 -7.54
N LEU A 118 14.81 16.85 -6.41
CA LEU A 118 14.47 18.24 -6.02
C LEU A 118 14.94 19.29 -7.04
N THR A 119 15.83 18.91 -7.96
CA THR A 119 16.39 19.77 -9.01
C THR A 119 16.11 19.21 -10.41
N GLY A 120 15.12 19.78 -11.11
CA GLY A 120 14.91 19.56 -12.55
C GLY A 120 13.87 18.49 -12.94
N ALA A 121 13.23 18.69 -14.10
CA ALA A 121 12.14 17.83 -14.60
C ALA A 121 12.60 16.51 -15.25
N ALA A 122 13.89 16.39 -15.59
CA ALA A 122 14.46 15.17 -16.14
C ALA A 122 14.70 14.15 -15.01
N GLY A 123 14.05 12.98 -15.07
CA GLY A 123 14.26 11.90 -14.10
C GLY A 123 13.10 11.64 -13.13
N ARG A 124 11.85 11.92 -13.51
CA ARG A 124 10.67 11.38 -12.80
C ARG A 124 10.73 9.85 -12.82
N VAL A 125 10.60 9.23 -11.66
CA VAL A 125 10.60 7.78 -11.48
C VAL A 125 9.28 7.39 -10.83
N GLN A 126 8.63 6.37 -11.39
CA GLN A 126 7.54 5.69 -10.70
C GLN A 126 8.12 4.83 -9.60
N THR A 127 7.87 5.23 -8.36
CA THR A 127 8.25 4.52 -7.16
C THR A 127 7.06 3.70 -6.69
N ARG A 128 7.25 2.39 -6.59
CA ARG A 128 6.24 1.49 -6.00
C ARG A 128 6.11 1.78 -4.51
N HIS A 129 4.90 2.06 -4.05
CA HIS A 129 4.62 2.32 -2.66
C HIS A 129 4.34 0.97 -1.99
N VAL A 130 5.41 0.34 -1.54
CA VAL A 130 5.43 -0.97 -0.89
C VAL A 130 6.58 -1.00 0.11
N PHE A 131 6.33 -1.53 1.30
CA PHE A 131 7.27 -1.42 2.41
C PHE A 131 7.51 -2.75 3.07
N GLN A 132 8.76 -3.06 3.35
CA GLN A 132 9.08 -4.20 4.18
C GLN A 132 8.97 -3.84 5.66
N THR A 133 8.33 -4.72 6.45
CA THR A 133 8.28 -4.58 7.91
C THR A 133 9.68 -4.70 8.53
N PRO A 134 9.87 -4.24 9.77
CA PRO A 134 10.94 -4.72 10.63
C PRO A 134 10.86 -6.26 10.80
N PRO A 135 11.92 -6.92 11.29
CA PRO A 135 11.87 -8.33 11.65
C PRO A 135 10.82 -8.54 12.73
N LEU A 136 9.85 -9.42 12.47
CA LEU A 136 8.69 -9.62 13.35
C LEU A 136 8.99 -10.67 14.42
N TYR A 137 8.70 -10.33 15.67
CA TYR A 137 8.82 -11.19 16.84
C TYR A 137 7.51 -11.15 17.64
N ALA A 138 7.17 -12.27 18.30
CA ALA A 138 5.99 -12.33 19.13
C ALA A 138 6.06 -11.35 20.32
N GLY A 139 4.90 -10.88 20.79
CA GLY A 139 4.79 -9.93 21.88
C GLY A 139 5.20 -8.50 21.52
N GLN A 140 5.28 -8.17 20.23
CA GLN A 140 5.72 -6.85 19.74
C GLN A 140 4.71 -6.21 18.80
N THR A 141 4.59 -4.89 18.91
CA THR A 141 3.79 -4.04 18.01
C THR A 141 4.71 -3.18 17.16
N TYR A 142 4.50 -3.22 15.84
CA TYR A 142 5.25 -2.48 14.84
C TYR A 142 4.34 -1.45 14.20
N ARG A 143 4.50 -0.19 14.58
CA ARG A 143 3.70 0.94 14.08
C ARG A 143 4.44 1.68 12.98
N SER A 144 3.73 2.03 11.91
CA SER A 144 4.29 2.89 10.88
C SER A 144 4.74 4.25 11.47
N GLY A 145 5.84 4.80 10.94
CA GLY A 145 6.47 6.02 11.47
C GLY A 145 7.32 5.81 12.72
N SER A 146 7.26 4.63 13.36
CA SER A 146 8.05 4.28 14.53
C SER A 146 9.19 3.32 14.18
N GLY A 147 10.36 3.50 14.79
CA GLY A 147 11.50 2.59 14.61
C GLY A 147 11.99 2.47 13.16
N GLY A 148 11.73 3.47 12.31
CA GLY A 148 12.08 3.48 10.89
C GLY A 148 11.09 2.75 9.98
N PHE A 149 10.07 2.06 10.51
CA PHE A 149 9.09 1.39 9.67
C PHE A 149 8.30 2.41 8.85
N MET A 150 8.36 2.29 7.53
CA MET A 150 7.86 3.25 6.53
C MET A 150 8.55 4.63 6.52
N SER A 151 9.09 5.12 7.64
CA SER A 151 9.75 6.43 7.72
C SER A 151 11.21 6.42 7.27
N ASP A 152 11.88 5.30 7.43
CA ASP A 152 13.23 5.06 6.93
C ASP A 152 13.31 3.62 6.43
N PRO A 153 12.84 3.35 5.19
CA PRO A 153 12.83 2.02 4.63
C PRO A 153 14.25 1.49 4.32
N GLY A 154 15.30 2.23 4.68
CA GLY A 154 16.68 1.91 4.39
C GLY A 154 16.94 1.92 2.88
N THR A 155 17.68 0.93 2.40
CA THR A 155 18.07 0.80 0.97
C THR A 155 16.99 0.21 0.07
N GLN A 156 15.73 0.12 0.54
CA GLN A 156 14.61 -0.33 -0.27
C GLN A 156 14.35 0.68 -1.40
N THR A 157 15.01 0.44 -2.54
CA THR A 157 14.80 1.17 -3.78
C THR A 157 13.94 0.35 -4.70
N THR A 158 12.86 0.93 -5.20
CA THR A 158 12.11 0.31 -6.27
C THR A 158 11.61 1.39 -7.23
N PRO A 159 12.10 1.42 -8.50
CA PRO A 159 13.14 0.55 -9.07
C PRO A 159 14.54 0.77 -8.44
N PRO A 160 15.45 -0.21 -8.54
CA PRO A 160 16.83 -0.07 -8.08
C PRO A 160 17.51 1.17 -8.66
N SER A 161 18.18 1.96 -7.84
CA SER A 161 18.94 3.14 -8.28
C SER A 161 20.33 3.16 -7.65
N THR A 162 21.35 3.46 -8.46
CA THR A 162 22.75 3.53 -8.03
C THR A 162 23.16 4.93 -7.52
N ILE A 163 22.25 5.90 -7.55
CA ILE A 163 22.54 7.27 -7.13
C ILE A 163 22.23 7.40 -5.64
N SER A 164 23.23 7.78 -4.85
CA SER A 164 23.15 7.81 -3.38
C SER A 164 21.97 8.62 -2.83
N GLN A 165 21.58 9.72 -3.49
CA GLN A 165 20.43 10.54 -3.11
C GLN A 165 19.05 9.86 -3.36
N TYR A 166 19.04 8.63 -3.89
CA TYR A 166 17.84 7.87 -4.27
C TYR A 166 17.68 6.53 -3.54
N THR A 167 18.53 6.22 -2.55
CA THR A 167 18.52 4.91 -1.87
C THR A 167 17.32 4.69 -0.95
N THR A 168 16.58 5.75 -0.58
CA THR A 168 15.42 5.72 0.35
C THR A 168 14.11 6.20 -0.30
N ARG A 169 13.96 6.07 -1.63
CA ARG A 169 12.84 6.66 -2.38
C ARG A 169 11.43 6.24 -1.95
N VAL A 170 11.28 5.12 -1.26
CA VAL A 170 9.97 4.66 -0.77
C VAL A 170 9.60 5.27 0.58
N ALA A 171 10.43 6.09 1.21
CA ALA A 171 10.16 6.63 2.55
C ALA A 171 8.89 7.50 2.60
N SER A 172 8.11 7.33 3.67
CA SER A 172 6.90 8.08 4.00
C SER A 172 7.08 8.83 5.34
N GLY A 173 6.19 9.75 5.70
CA GLY A 173 6.10 10.28 7.06
C GLY A 173 5.58 9.29 8.10
N GLY A 174 5.37 8.01 7.73
CA GLY A 174 4.74 6.99 8.58
C GLY A 174 3.23 6.86 8.39
N VAL A 175 2.64 7.63 7.48
CA VAL A 175 1.23 7.55 7.09
C VAL A 175 1.15 7.14 5.63
N TRP A 176 0.23 6.23 5.29
CA TRP A 176 -0.04 5.88 3.90
C TRP A 176 -1.06 6.85 3.29
N PRO A 177 -0.67 7.70 2.33
CA PRO A 177 -1.61 8.66 1.75
C PRO A 177 -2.39 8.02 0.60
N LEU A 178 -3.71 8.14 0.63
CA LEU A 178 -4.59 7.91 -0.52
C LEU A 178 -5.05 9.25 -1.09
N SER A 179 -5.62 9.23 -2.29
CA SER A 179 -6.14 10.44 -2.92
C SER A 179 -7.52 10.22 -3.53
N ARG A 180 -8.36 11.24 -3.52
CA ARG A 180 -9.63 11.27 -4.28
C ARG A 180 -9.43 11.59 -5.75
N VAL A 181 -8.30 12.21 -6.08
CA VAL A 181 -7.92 12.59 -7.43
C VAL A 181 -6.66 11.83 -7.78
N ASN A 182 -6.72 11.03 -8.84
CA ASN A 182 -5.52 10.58 -9.49
C ASN A 182 -5.15 11.66 -10.51
N GLU A 183 -4.18 12.52 -10.18
CA GLU A 183 -3.52 13.27 -11.23
C GLU A 183 -2.82 12.23 -12.10
N VAL A 184 -3.43 11.93 -13.25
CA VAL A 184 -2.81 11.06 -14.25
C VAL A 184 -1.49 11.71 -14.64
N SER A 185 -0.43 11.28 -13.97
CA SER A 185 0.93 11.51 -14.40
C SER A 185 1.19 10.59 -15.60
N ILE A 186 0.64 11.01 -16.74
CA ILE A 186 0.59 10.37 -18.06
C ILE A 186 1.96 9.72 -18.38
N SER A 187 2.06 8.43 -18.72
CA SER A 187 2.01 7.99 -20.11
C SER A 187 1.93 6.46 -20.29
N ARG A 188 0.70 5.94 -20.46
CA ARG A 188 0.34 5.20 -21.67
C ARG A 188 -0.88 5.91 -22.24
N ARG A 189 -0.95 6.03 -23.58
CA ARG A 189 -1.86 6.91 -24.34
C ARG A 189 -3.29 7.01 -23.75
N PRO A 190 -3.96 8.18 -23.86
CA PRO A 190 -5.37 8.28 -23.48
C PRO A 190 -6.21 7.32 -24.34
N VAL A 191 -6.95 6.42 -23.69
CA VAL A 191 -8.09 5.75 -24.33
C VAL A 191 -9.26 6.74 -24.22
N PRO A 192 -9.91 7.14 -25.33
CA PRO A 192 -11.07 8.03 -25.29
C PRO A 192 -12.22 7.40 -24.48
N PRO A 193 -13.09 8.22 -23.85
CA PRO A 193 -14.14 7.76 -22.94
C PRO A 193 -15.30 6.98 -23.59
N ASP A 194 -15.21 6.62 -24.88
CA ASP A 194 -16.29 5.96 -25.64
C ASP A 194 -15.99 4.49 -26.03
N SER A 195 -15.05 3.82 -25.36
CA SER A 195 -14.91 2.37 -25.52
C SER A 195 -15.86 1.65 -24.58
N ALA A 196 -17.12 1.59 -25.01
CA ALA A 196 -18.15 0.76 -24.42
C ALA A 196 -17.62 -0.64 -24.13
N TYR A 197 -17.91 -1.07 -22.91
CA TYR A 197 -17.74 -2.41 -22.35
C TYR A 197 -18.53 -3.43 -23.18
N LEU A 198 -18.04 -3.80 -24.37
CA LEU A 198 -18.54 -4.96 -25.09
C LEU A 198 -17.96 -6.20 -24.43
N ARG A 199 -18.67 -6.69 -23.41
CA ARG A 199 -18.68 -8.11 -23.05
C ARG A 199 -19.05 -8.89 -24.31
N THR A 200 -18.06 -9.40 -25.03
CA THR A 200 -18.29 -10.53 -25.92
C THR A 200 -18.37 -11.80 -25.06
N PRO A 201 -19.48 -12.56 -25.10
CA PRO A 201 -19.55 -13.84 -24.43
C PRO A 201 -18.54 -14.79 -25.08
N ARG A 202 -17.83 -15.58 -24.24
CA ARG A 202 -17.10 -16.76 -24.67
C ARG A 202 -18.07 -17.71 -25.37
N SER A 203 -18.11 -17.68 -26.70
CA SER A 203 -18.62 -18.80 -27.48
C SER A 203 -17.49 -19.79 -27.71
N ALA A 204 -17.71 -21.01 -27.22
CA ALA A 204 -16.95 -22.19 -27.60
C ALA A 204 -17.08 -22.42 -29.11
N SER A 205 -16.00 -22.82 -29.77
CA SER A 205 -16.07 -23.49 -31.06
C SER A 205 -14.94 -24.52 -31.19
N SER A 206 -15.36 -25.77 -31.14
CA SER A 206 -14.63 -26.98 -31.51
C SER A 206 -14.10 -26.94 -32.94
N GLY A 207 -12.91 -27.51 -33.13
CA GLY A 207 -12.46 -28.35 -34.26
C GLY A 207 -12.58 -27.83 -35.70
N LEU A 208 -11.44 -27.78 -36.41
CA LEU A 208 -11.17 -28.69 -37.55
C LEU A 208 -9.72 -28.52 -38.03
N ALA A 209 -9.03 -29.66 -38.15
CA ALA A 209 -7.67 -29.78 -38.65
C ALA A 209 -7.64 -29.76 -40.19
N THR A 210 -6.65 -29.09 -40.76
CA THR A 210 -6.36 -29.10 -42.20
C THR A 210 -5.22 -30.08 -42.47
N VAL A 211 -5.46 -31.04 -43.38
CA VAL A 211 -4.47 -31.98 -43.94
C VAL A 211 -3.67 -31.27 -45.05
N PRO A 212 -2.33 -31.44 -45.16
CA PRO A 212 -1.57 -30.92 -46.29
C PRO A 212 -1.56 -31.92 -47.47
N ALA A 213 -1.49 -31.36 -48.68
CA ALA A 213 -1.28 -32.10 -49.93
C ALA A 213 0.17 -32.58 -50.08
#